data_AF-A0A942HBI4-F1
#
_entry.id   AF-A0A942HBI4-F1
#
_cell.length_a   1.000
_cell.length_b   1.000
_cell.length_c   1.000
_cell.angle_alpha   90.00
_cell.angle_beta   90.00
_cell.angle_gamma   90.00
#
_symmetry.space_group_name_H-M   'P 1'
#
loop_
_entity.id
_entity.type
_entity.pdbx_description
1 polymer ?
#
loop_
_entity_poly.entity_id
_entity_poly.type
_entity_poly.pdbx_seq_one_letter_code
_entity_poly.pdbx_strand_id
1 'polypeptide(L)' 'MTPQMTEKFATADLSALRNDLLQTGLDSFQAAELIASFLTGRGYGVSQDDAFAAAARIEAERCSTETMQTELERIALIM' A
#
# COMPACT_ATOMS: atom_id res chain seq x y z
N MET A 1 -1.28 -11.37 23.48
CA MET A 1 0.10 -11.36 22.98
C MET A 1 0.01 -11.82 21.52
N THR A 2 -0.32 -10.89 20.62
CA THR A 2 -0.45 -11.20 19.19
C THR A 2 0.95 -11.42 18.62
N PRO A 3 1.15 -12.46 17.79
CA PRO A 3 2.46 -12.77 17.24
C PRO A 3 2.95 -11.57 16.43
N GLN A 4 4.16 -11.11 16.75
CA GLN A 4 4.91 -10.15 15.95
C GLN A 4 5.29 -10.83 14.63
N MET A 5 4.32 -10.97 13.72
CA MET A 5 4.66 -11.11 12.31
C MET A 5 5.56 -9.93 11.99
N THR A 6 6.72 -10.19 11.41
CA THR A 6 7.66 -9.13 11.06
C THR A 6 7.01 -8.30 9.96
N GLU A 7 6.21 -7.32 10.35
CA GLU A 7 5.51 -6.42 9.45
C GLU A 7 6.58 -5.75 8.58
N LYS A 8 6.61 -6.04 7.26
CA LYS A 8 7.56 -5.38 6.35
C LYS A 8 7.39 -3.85 6.34
N PHE A 9 6.19 -3.39 6.72
CA PHE A 9 5.81 -1.99 6.80
C PHE A 9 5.34 -1.65 8.20
N ALA A 10 5.86 -0.58 8.79
CA ALA A 10 5.41 -0.13 10.10
C ALA A 10 3.95 0.36 10.03
N THR A 11 3.15 0.08 11.06
CA THR A 11 1.74 0.51 11.13
C THR A 11 1.58 2.04 11.00
N ALA A 12 2.57 2.80 11.48
CA ALA A 12 2.59 4.26 11.37
C ALA A 12 2.70 4.73 9.90
N ASP A 13 3.55 4.06 9.11
CA ASP A 13 3.72 4.34 7.69
C ASP A 13 2.47 3.99 6.88
N LEU A 14 1.86 2.84 7.19
CA LEU A 14 0.59 2.41 6.57
C LEU A 14 -0.54 3.39 6.90
N SER A 15 -0.57 3.91 8.13
CA SER A 15 -1.58 4.90 8.54
C SER A 15 -1.40 6.25 7.82
N ALA A 16 -0.16 6.65 7.55
CA ALA A 16 0.14 7.84 6.74
C ALA A 16 -0.33 7.63 5.29
N LEU A 17 0.10 6.53 4.65
CA LEU A 17 -0.30 6.19 3.28
C LEU A 17 -1.83 6.09 3.15
N ARG A 18 -2.51 5.53 4.15
CA ARG A 18 -3.97 5.46 4.18
C ARG A 18 -4.60 6.85 4.19
N ASN A 19 -4.06 7.77 4.97
CA ASN A 19 -4.56 9.14 5.04
C ASN A 19 -4.40 9.84 3.68
N ASP A 20 -3.24 9.66 3.05
CA ASP A 20 -3.02 10.11 1.67
C ASP A 20 -4.06 9.52 0.72
N LEU A 21 -4.26 8.19 0.71
CA LEU A 21 -5.26 7.52 -0.13
C LEU A 21 -6.71 7.95 0.13
N LEU A 22 -7.04 8.32 1.38
CA LEU A 22 -8.35 8.81 1.76
C LEU A 22 -8.52 10.32 1.50
N GLN A 23 -7.48 11.03 1.06
CA GLN A 23 -7.63 12.42 0.63
C GLN A 23 -8.62 12.50 -0.53
N THR A 24 -9.61 13.37 -0.38
CA THR A 24 -10.61 13.63 -1.41
C THR A 24 -9.96 14.12 -2.69
N GLY A 25 -10.19 13.44 -3.81
CA GLY A 25 -9.72 13.84 -5.14
C GLY A 25 -8.56 13.04 -5.72
N LEU A 26 -8.15 11.91 -5.11
CA LEU A 26 -7.24 10.97 -5.75
C LEU A 26 -7.99 10.10 -6.77
N ASP A 27 -7.54 10.15 -8.01
CA ASP A 27 -7.93 9.17 -9.02
C ASP A 27 -7.19 7.84 -8.81
N SER A 28 -7.73 6.72 -9.32
CA SER A 28 -7.13 5.38 -9.18
C SER A 28 -5.67 5.31 -9.67
N PHE A 29 -5.31 6.14 -10.65
CA PHE A 29 -3.93 6.26 -11.13
C PHE A 29 -3.01 6.92 -10.09
N GLN A 30 -3.45 8.01 -9.46
CA GLN A 30 -2.68 8.70 -8.43
C GLN A 30 -2.55 7.84 -7.17
N ALA A 31 -3.59 7.08 -6.81
CA ALA A 31 -3.54 6.10 -5.73
C ALA A 31 -2.49 5.01 -6.01
N ALA A 32 -2.44 4.49 -7.25
CA ALA A 32 -1.43 3.52 -7.68
C ALA A 32 -0.01 4.12 -7.63
N GLU A 33 0.18 5.36 -8.08
CA GLU A 33 1.48 6.04 -8.00
C GLU A 33 1.93 6.28 -6.56
N LEU A 34 1.02 6.63 -5.65
CA LEU A 34 1.32 6.76 -4.22
C LEU A 34 1.82 5.43 -3.62
N ILE A 35 1.13 4.33 -3.93
CA ILE A 35 1.54 2.99 -3.53
C ILE A 35 2.91 2.64 -4.12
N ALA A 36 3.12 2.93 -5.41
CA ALA A 36 4.38 2.64 -6.09
C ALA A 36 5.56 3.45 -5.52
N SER A 37 5.34 4.74 -5.25
CA SER A 37 6.31 5.64 -4.64
C SER A 37 6.64 5.20 -3.21
N PHE A 38 5.64 4.79 -2.43
CA PHE A 38 5.81 4.26 -1.08
C PHE A 38 6.71 3.01 -1.02
N LEU A 39 6.53 2.11 -1.99
CA LEU A 39 7.32 0.88 -2.11
C LEU A 39 8.74 1.17 -2.62
N THR A 40 8.85 1.99 -3.67
CA THR A 40 10.13 2.41 -4.26
C THR A 40 11.00 3.15 -3.23
N GLY A 41 10.40 4.02 -2.41
CA GLY A 41 11.09 4.73 -1.33
C GLY A 41 11.68 3.82 -0.24
N ARG A 42 11.25 2.55 -0.19
CA ARG A 42 11.78 1.51 0.72
C ARG A 42 12.73 0.52 0.03
N GLY A 43 12.98 0.70 -1.26
CA GLY A 43 13.82 -0.20 -2.06
C GLY A 43 13.07 -1.41 -2.61
N TYR A 44 11.73 -1.40 -2.63
CA TYR A 44 10.95 -2.42 -3.31
C TYR A 44 10.61 -1.99 -4.73
N GLY A 45 10.75 -2.91 -5.68
CA GLY A 45 10.20 -2.75 -7.02
C GLY A 45 8.72 -3.14 -7.04
N VAL A 46 7.94 -2.46 -7.87
CA VAL A 46 6.53 -2.81 -8.10
C VAL A 46 6.13 -2.45 -9.53
N SER A 47 5.34 -3.31 -10.16
CA SER A 47 4.77 -3.05 -11.48
C SER A 47 3.62 -2.07 -11.38
N GLN A 48 3.43 -1.22 -12.38
CA GLN A 48 2.29 -0.29 -12.41
C GLN A 48 0.94 -1.01 -12.39
N ASP A 49 0.84 -2.18 -13.04
CA ASP A 49 -0.36 -3.02 -13.03
C ASP A 49 -0.69 -3.57 -11.63
N ASP A 50 0.34 -4.09 -10.93
CA ASP A 50 0.22 -4.56 -9.55
C ASP A 50 -0.18 -3.43 -8.59
N ALA A 51 0.42 -2.25 -8.74
CA ALA A 51 0.08 -1.07 -7.94
C ALA A 51 -1.38 -0.62 -8.16
N PHE A 52 -1.85 -0.67 -9.41
CA PHE A 52 -3.23 -0.32 -9.74
C PHE A 52 -4.23 -1.35 -9.20
N ALA A 53 -3.93 -2.64 -9.32
CA ALA A 53 -4.73 -3.71 -8.75
C ALA A 53 -4.80 -3.63 -7.22
N ALA A 54 -3.67 -3.33 -6.57
CA ALA A 54 -3.61 -3.13 -5.13
C ALA A 54 -4.42 -1.90 -4.69
N ALA A 55 -4.29 -0.76 -5.38
CA ALA A 55 -5.06 0.44 -5.10
C ALA A 55 -6.57 0.16 -5.14
N ALA A 56 -7.05 -0.51 -6.20
CA ALA A 56 -8.46 -0.85 -6.36
C ALA A 56 -8.97 -1.79 -5.26
N ARG A 57 -8.17 -2.76 -4.83
CA ARG A 57 -8.51 -3.68 -3.72
C ARG A 57 -8.56 -2.96 -2.38
N ILE A 58 -7.56 -2.13 -2.11
CA ILE A 58 -7.48 -1.31 -0.90
C ILE A 58 -8.70 -0.37 -0.82
N GLU A 59 -9.08 0.27 -1.92
CA GLU A 59 -10.26 1.12 -2.00
C GLU A 59 -11.56 0.34 -1.74
N ALA A 60 -11.72 -0.83 -2.37
CA ALA A 60 -12.88 -1.70 -2.19
C ALA A 60 -13.08 -2.13 -0.72
N GLU A 61 -11.97 -2.33 0.01
CA GLU A 61 -11.92 -2.74 1.41
C GLU A 61 -11.85 -1.54 2.38
N ARG A 62 -12.26 -0.34 1.93
CA ARG A 62 -12.31 0.91 2.72
C ARG A 62 -10.96 1.34 3.31
N CYS A 63 -9.88 1.03 2.61
CA CYS A 63 -8.50 1.32 3.00
C CYS A 63 -8.15 0.78 4.40
N SER A 64 -8.63 -0.41 4.74
CA SER A 64 -8.30 -1.08 6.00
C SER A 64 -6.80 -1.33 6.11
N THR A 65 -6.19 -1.04 7.26
CA THR A 65 -4.74 -1.14 7.46
C THR A 65 -4.21 -2.56 7.24
N GLU A 66 -5.00 -3.58 7.62
CA GLU A 66 -4.67 -5.00 7.41
C GLU A 66 -4.66 -5.38 5.92
N THR A 67 -5.65 -4.91 5.15
CA THR A 67 -5.70 -5.10 3.69
C THR A 67 -4.55 -4.38 3.01
N MET A 68 -4.26 -3.14 3.43
CA MET A 68 -3.12 -2.37 2.90
C MET A 68 -1.81 -3.11 3.13
N GLN A 69 -1.56 -3.60 4.34
CA GLN A 69 -0.38 -4.39 4.65
C GLN A 69 -0.29 -5.61 3.73
N THR A 70 -1.34 -6.41 3.68
CA THR A 70 -1.37 -7.65 2.89
C THR A 70 -1.11 -7.40 1.40
N GLU A 71 -1.76 -6.41 0.80
CA GLU A 71 -1.59 -6.10 -0.62
C GLU A 71 -0.23 -5.47 -0.92
N LEU A 72 0.28 -4.59 -0.04
CA LEU A 72 1.63 -4.02 -0.20
C LEU A 72 2.70 -5.10 -0.08
N GLU A 73 2.58 -6.03 0.87
CA GLU A 73 3.53 -7.12 1.06
C GLU A 73 3.51 -8.12 -0.09
N ARG A 74 2.35 -8.30 -0.73
CA ARG A 74 2.17 -9.12 -1.93
C ARG A 74 2.89 -8.52 -3.14
N ILE A 75 2.74 -7.22 -3.37
CA ILE A 75 3.28 -6.55 -4.58
C ILE A 75 4.71 -6.03 -4.40
N ALA A 76 5.23 -6.02 -3.18
CA ALA A 76 6.61 -5.65 -2.87
C ALA A 76 7.60 -6.71 -3.39
N LEU A 77 8.00 -6.57 -4.65
CA LEU A 77 9.05 -7.38 -5.26
C LEU A 77 10.41 -6.83 -4.83
N ILE A 78 11.25 -7.68 -4.24
CA ILE A 78 12.64 -7.30 -3.97
C ILE A 78 13.36 -7.27 -5.32
N MET A 79 13.86 -6.10 -5.71
CA MET A 79 14.77 -5.94 -6.85
C MET A 79 16.22 -6.00 -6.39
#